data_AF-A0A847GA49-F1
#
_entry.id   AF-A0A847GA49-F1
#
_cell.length_a   1.000
_cell.length_b   1.000
_cell.length_c   1.000
_cell.angle_alpha   90.00
_cell.angle_beta   90.00
_cell.angle_gamma   90.00
#
_symmetry.space_group_name_H-M   'P 1'
#
loop_
_entity.id
_entity.type
_entity.pdbx_description
1 polymer ?
#
loop_
_entity_poly.entity_id
_entity_poly.type
_entity_poly.pdbx_seq_one_letter_code
_entity_poly.pdbx_strand_id
1 'polypeptide(L)'
;DWSSNAAQVEAWCAWARASFPGLPLAYLGHSMGGEAGDAAFRENPAVDAFVSLGMLPRRVPDCPTLIAFGRYEELFSEETAREVAGDRAEVLVSPYSDHMLEITDPFLVRGIVAWVNTTLGLGGTVAFSWTRWAVLLAAMLIGVPATLVLAEKAASYQRPSPMPTGIAPLPPPGRFNLFRPAARLLGCAGEALPPMSGSMPAAMVRGAVFGVVFAMLMSLLLSANVFTCSLNHPARLAAWLVLALPLAALFLRTSHALERVNPGTAFRRFAVGALTRATPLLVIASLLALRGPGIAFAGMMLAILALVFAFVAAVHALATRGAGDYRAGAVASGIVLAWITAFWLPLVF
;
A
#
# COMPACT_ATOMS: atom_id res chain seq x y z
N ASP A 1 5.16 17.82 -1.67
CA ASP A 1 6.32 18.63 -1.26
C ASP A 1 6.72 18.29 0.18
N TRP A 2 7.85 17.60 0.35
CA TRP A 2 8.34 17.12 1.66
C TRP A 2 9.00 18.23 2.48
N SER A 3 9.58 19.24 1.82
CA SER A 3 10.18 20.42 2.49
C SER A 3 9.13 21.32 3.14
N SER A 4 7.88 21.25 2.69
CA SER A 4 6.78 22.07 3.22
C SER A 4 6.07 21.48 4.45
N ASN A 5 6.39 20.24 4.86
CA ASN A 5 5.58 19.51 5.84
C ASN A 5 5.49 20.21 7.21
N ALA A 6 6.58 20.80 7.71
CA ALA A 6 6.57 21.53 8.98
C ALA A 6 5.64 22.75 8.92
N ALA A 7 5.75 23.56 7.86
CA ALA A 7 4.89 24.73 7.67
C ALA A 7 3.40 24.36 7.52
N GLN A 8 3.10 23.19 6.93
CA GLN A 8 1.73 22.68 6.86
C GLN A 8 1.20 22.30 8.25
N VAL A 9 2.03 21.69 9.09
CA VAL A 9 1.67 21.36 10.49
C VAL A 9 1.43 22.65 11.28
N GLU A 10 2.31 23.64 11.17
CA GLU A 10 2.16 24.95 11.82
C GLU A 10 0.88 25.66 11.36
N ALA A 11 0.62 25.70 10.06
CA ALA A 11 -0.59 26.31 9.50
C ALA A 11 -1.86 25.59 9.97
N TRP A 12 -1.83 24.26 10.06
CA TRP A 12 -2.93 23.46 10.61
C TRP A 12 -3.15 23.76 12.09
N CYS A 13 -2.09 23.84 12.90
CA CYS A 13 -2.18 24.22 14.31
C CYS A 13 -2.76 25.63 14.48
N ALA A 14 -2.30 26.60 13.69
CA ALA A 14 -2.81 27.96 13.71
C ALA A 14 -4.32 28.02 13.37
N TRP A 15 -4.74 27.30 12.32
CA TRP A 15 -6.14 27.17 11.98
C TRP A 15 -6.96 26.51 13.10
N ALA A 16 -6.46 25.43 13.71
CA ALA A 16 -7.15 24.71 14.77
C ALA A 16 -7.37 25.60 16.00
N ARG A 17 -6.34 26.34 16.43
CA ARG A 17 -6.44 27.29 17.55
C ARG A 17 -7.40 28.45 17.26
N ALA A 18 -7.39 28.98 16.03
CA ALA A 18 -8.31 30.05 15.62
C ALA A 18 -9.77 29.56 15.54
N SER A 19 -9.97 28.33 15.07
CA SER A 19 -11.32 27.75 14.87
C SER A 19 -11.93 27.21 16.17
N PHE A 20 -11.10 26.76 17.11
CA PHE A 20 -11.51 26.14 18.36
C PHE A 20 -10.80 26.80 19.55
N PRO A 21 -11.08 28.09 19.83
CA PRO A 21 -10.37 28.83 20.86
C PRO A 21 -10.60 28.22 22.24
N GLY A 22 -9.52 28.10 23.02
CA GLY A 22 -9.55 27.60 24.40
C GLY A 22 -9.60 26.08 24.56
N LEU A 23 -9.65 25.31 23.47
CA LEU A 23 -9.51 23.85 23.55
C LEU A 23 -8.03 23.42 23.53
N PRO A 24 -7.66 22.39 24.31
CA PRO A 24 -6.31 21.84 24.25
C PRO A 24 -6.07 21.14 22.91
N LEU A 25 -4.84 21.21 22.41
CA LEU A 25 -4.45 20.71 21.10
C LEU A 25 -3.32 19.68 21.24
N ALA A 26 -3.59 18.44 20.84
CA ALA A 26 -2.55 17.42 20.64
C ALA A 26 -2.23 17.26 19.16
N TYR A 27 -0.97 16.97 18.83
CA TYR A 27 -0.57 16.51 17.51
C TYR A 27 -0.02 15.09 17.59
N LEU A 28 -0.49 14.23 16.67
CA LEU A 28 0.03 12.89 16.47
C LEU A 28 0.56 12.79 15.04
N GLY A 29 1.83 12.42 14.92
CA GLY A 29 2.47 12.15 13.65
C GLY A 29 3.03 10.73 13.61
N HIS A 30 2.69 9.97 12.56
CA HIS A 30 3.29 8.66 12.29
C HIS A 30 4.42 8.79 11.28
N SER A 31 5.58 8.16 11.53
CA SER A 31 6.71 8.12 10.59
C SER A 31 7.09 9.54 10.15
N MET A 32 7.03 9.85 8.85
CA MET A 32 7.26 11.20 8.30
C MET A 32 6.32 12.29 8.87
N GLY A 33 5.10 11.94 9.28
CA GLY A 33 4.23 12.87 9.99
C GLY A 33 4.78 13.20 11.38
N GLY A 34 5.41 12.23 12.03
CA GLY A 34 6.18 12.45 13.25
C GLY A 34 7.32 13.42 12.98
N GLU A 35 8.13 13.17 11.94
CA GLU A 35 9.26 14.04 11.57
C GLU A 35 8.82 15.48 11.29
N ALA A 36 7.66 15.66 10.65
CA ALA A 36 7.07 16.96 10.40
C ALA A 36 6.68 17.67 11.71
N GLY A 37 6.10 16.94 12.67
CA GLY A 37 5.80 17.44 14.01
C GLY A 37 7.05 17.81 14.80
N ASP A 38 8.08 16.96 14.81
CA ASP A 38 9.38 17.28 15.42
C ASP A 38 9.96 18.56 14.80
N ALA A 39 10.00 18.65 13.47
CA ALA A 39 10.49 19.85 12.78
C ALA A 39 9.69 21.11 13.14
N ALA A 40 8.37 21.03 13.28
CA ALA A 40 7.49 22.16 13.60
C ALA A 40 7.58 22.60 15.07
N PHE A 41 7.74 21.66 16.01
CA PHE A 41 7.59 21.96 17.45
C PHE A 41 8.90 22.04 18.22
N ARG A 42 10.03 21.66 17.63
CA ARG A 42 11.32 21.56 18.35
C ARG A 42 11.76 22.84 19.05
N GLU A 43 11.43 24.00 18.48
CA GLU A 43 11.84 25.31 19.02
C GLU A 43 10.69 26.07 19.70
N ASN A 44 9.48 25.98 19.15
CA ASN A 44 8.30 26.66 19.67
C ASN A 44 7.06 25.78 19.50
N PRO A 45 6.72 24.94 20.50
CA PRO A 45 5.59 24.03 20.40
C PRO A 45 4.27 24.80 20.25
N ALA A 46 3.58 24.60 19.12
CA ALA A 46 2.23 25.14 18.89
C ALA A 46 1.11 24.27 19.51
N VAL A 47 1.50 23.18 20.17
CA VAL A 47 0.62 22.11 20.69
C VAL A 47 0.86 21.91 22.18
N ASP A 48 -0.17 21.45 22.87
CA ASP A 48 -0.14 21.16 24.31
C ASP A 48 0.39 19.75 24.60
N ALA A 49 0.36 18.86 23.60
CA ALA A 49 0.93 17.52 23.67
C ALA A 49 1.39 17.04 22.28
N PHE A 50 2.52 16.34 22.22
CA PHE A 50 3.07 15.76 21.00
C PHE A 50 3.19 14.23 21.11
N VAL A 51 2.66 13.51 20.12
CA VAL A 51 2.81 12.06 19.98
C VAL A 51 3.63 11.77 18.73
N SER A 52 4.82 11.22 18.95
CA SER A 52 5.71 10.70 17.93
C SER A 52 5.49 9.20 17.77
N LEU A 53 4.71 8.80 16.76
CA LEU A 53 4.41 7.40 16.46
C LEU A 53 5.40 6.87 15.41
N GLY A 54 6.12 5.78 15.68
CA GLY A 54 7.05 5.17 14.72
C GLY A 54 8.16 6.10 14.27
N MET A 55 8.55 7.07 15.10
CA MET A 55 9.51 8.11 14.76
C MET A 55 10.28 8.53 16.01
N LEU A 56 11.59 8.70 15.91
CA LEU A 56 12.40 9.28 16.99
C LEU A 56 12.66 10.76 16.75
N PRO A 57 12.15 11.65 17.62
CA PRO A 57 12.41 13.07 17.49
C PRO A 57 13.91 13.33 17.66
N ARG A 58 14.48 14.22 16.83
CA ARG A 58 15.92 14.57 16.94
C ARG A 58 16.24 15.24 18.27
N ARG A 59 15.26 15.96 18.81
CA ARG A 59 15.25 16.54 20.14
C ARG A 59 13.81 16.50 20.63
N VAL A 60 13.59 16.00 21.85
CA VAL A 60 12.28 16.08 22.50
C VAL A 60 11.83 17.56 22.55
N PRO A 61 10.67 17.92 21.96
CA PRO A 61 10.13 19.28 22.02
C PRO A 61 9.87 19.75 23.45
N ASP A 62 9.83 21.06 23.66
CA ASP A 62 9.58 21.66 24.98
C ASP A 62 8.07 21.63 25.36
N CYS A 63 7.40 20.52 25.08
CA CYS A 63 6.02 20.20 25.46
C CYS A 63 5.92 18.72 25.91
N PRO A 64 4.89 18.32 26.66
CA PRO A 64 4.64 16.92 26.96
C PRO A 64 4.69 16.07 25.69
N THR A 65 5.55 15.04 25.70
CA THR A 65 5.85 14.23 24.52
C THR A 65 5.75 12.74 24.83
N LEU A 66 5.10 12.00 23.94
CA LEU A 66 5.04 10.54 23.94
C LEU A 66 5.76 10.00 22.69
N ILE A 67 6.74 9.13 22.89
CA ILE A 67 7.34 8.31 21.84
C ILE A 67 6.65 6.95 21.86
N ALA A 68 5.84 6.67 20.85
CA ALA A 68 5.06 5.43 20.75
C ALA A 68 5.51 4.62 19.53
N PHE A 69 5.71 3.31 19.66
CA PHE A 69 6.13 2.46 18.54
C PHE A 69 5.89 0.97 18.81
N GLY A 70 5.92 0.18 17.76
CA GLY A 70 5.86 -1.28 17.82
C GLY A 70 7.21 -1.90 18.18
N ARG A 71 7.21 -3.04 18.88
CA ARG A 71 8.44 -3.76 19.28
C ARG A 71 9.29 -4.19 18.07
N TYR A 72 8.66 -4.35 16.91
CA TYR A 72 9.32 -4.73 15.67
C TYR A 72 9.66 -3.52 14.78
N GLU A 73 9.63 -2.30 15.32
CA GLU A 73 10.08 -1.08 14.65
C GLU A 73 11.47 -1.26 14.01
N GLU A 74 11.54 -0.93 12.73
CA GLU A 74 12.70 -1.15 11.89
C GLU A 74 13.68 0.03 11.87
N LEU A 75 13.28 1.22 12.32
CA LEU A 75 14.11 2.43 12.32
C LEU A 75 15.00 2.53 13.55
N PHE A 76 14.54 2.07 14.71
CA PHE A 76 15.25 2.20 15.98
C PHE A 76 14.83 1.14 17.00
N SER A 77 15.62 0.97 18.06
CA SER A 77 15.32 0.03 19.15
C SER A 77 14.63 0.71 20.34
N GLU A 78 14.02 -0.09 21.21
CA GLU A 78 13.47 0.41 22.47
C GLU A 78 14.53 1.09 23.35
N GLU A 79 15.74 0.54 23.38
CA GLU A 79 16.86 1.12 24.12
C GLU A 79 17.19 2.53 23.61
N THR A 80 17.31 2.70 22.29
CA THR A 80 17.55 4.00 21.67
C THR A 80 16.40 4.97 21.93
N ALA A 81 15.15 4.50 21.90
CA ALA A 81 14.01 5.36 22.20
C ALA A 81 14.02 5.88 23.64
N ARG A 82 14.38 5.02 24.61
CA ARG A 82 14.51 5.40 26.02
C ARG A 82 15.68 6.36 26.25
N GLU A 83 16.79 6.16 25.54
CA GLU A 83 17.93 7.07 25.57
C GLU A 83 17.57 8.47 25.06
N VAL A 84 16.88 8.56 23.91
CA VAL A 84 16.41 9.83 23.34
C VAL A 84 15.37 10.51 24.23
N ALA A 85 14.46 9.74 24.81
CA ALA A 85 13.44 10.25 25.72
C ALA A 85 14.05 10.89 26.98
N GLY A 86 15.00 10.19 27.63
CA GLY A 86 15.50 10.56 28.94
C GLY A 86 14.34 10.81 29.93
N ASP A 87 14.44 11.88 30.70
CA ASP A 87 13.35 12.33 31.61
C ASP A 87 12.36 13.30 30.93
N ARG A 88 12.49 13.54 29.62
CA ARG A 88 11.73 14.58 28.90
C ARG A 88 10.52 14.06 28.15
N ALA A 89 10.45 12.76 27.88
CA ALA A 89 9.34 12.13 27.17
C ALA A 89 8.98 10.78 27.79
N GLU A 90 7.73 10.36 27.59
CA GLU A 90 7.31 9.01 27.90
C GLU A 90 7.52 8.08 26.71
N VAL A 91 7.73 6.79 26.98
CA VAL A 91 7.93 5.76 25.96
C VAL A 91 6.87 4.68 26.08
N LEU A 92 6.11 4.45 25.00
CA LEU A 92 5.10 3.41 24.87
C LEU A 92 5.49 2.41 23.78
N VAL A 93 5.68 1.15 24.16
CA VAL A 93 6.05 0.09 23.22
C VAL A 93 4.94 -0.95 23.15
N SER A 94 4.44 -1.23 21.95
CA SER A 94 3.53 -2.36 21.74
C SER A 94 4.28 -3.64 21.41
N PRO A 95 3.91 -4.80 21.99
CA PRO A 95 4.56 -6.06 21.66
C PRO A 95 4.13 -6.66 20.31
N TYR A 96 3.21 -6.04 19.56
CA TYR A 96 2.51 -6.68 18.45
C TYR A 96 2.82 -6.14 17.04
N SER A 97 3.25 -4.88 16.93
CA SER A 97 3.37 -4.19 15.63
C SER A 97 4.81 -3.95 15.20
N ASP A 98 4.97 -3.85 13.88
CA ASP A 98 6.09 -3.22 13.18
C ASP A 98 5.68 -1.80 12.75
N HIS A 99 6.60 -1.06 12.13
CA HIS A 99 6.38 0.33 11.73
C HIS A 99 5.14 0.52 10.83
N MET A 100 4.80 -0.49 10.01
CA MET A 100 3.65 -0.40 9.10
C MET A 100 2.32 -0.57 9.83
N LEU A 101 2.29 -1.43 10.86
CA LEU A 101 1.05 -1.81 11.56
C LEU A 101 0.71 -0.92 12.76
N GLU A 102 1.64 -0.07 13.22
CA GLU A 102 1.47 0.83 14.37
C GLU A 102 0.17 1.64 14.37
N ILE A 103 -0.20 2.21 13.22
CA ILE A 103 -1.41 3.04 13.08
C ILE A 103 -2.72 2.26 13.29
N THR A 104 -2.65 0.93 13.22
CA THR A 104 -3.81 0.03 13.42
C THR A 104 -3.69 -0.82 14.68
N ASP A 105 -2.62 -0.66 15.45
CA ASP A 105 -2.35 -1.43 16.66
C ASP A 105 -3.27 -0.99 17.82
N PRO A 106 -4.19 -1.85 18.29
CA PRO A 106 -5.10 -1.51 19.38
C PRO A 106 -4.40 -1.11 20.68
N PHE A 107 -3.22 -1.68 20.97
CA PHE A 107 -2.47 -1.39 22.18
C PHE A 107 -1.88 0.03 22.11
N LEU A 108 -1.24 0.38 20.99
CA LEU A 108 -0.72 1.74 20.79
C LEU A 108 -1.84 2.76 20.77
N VAL A 109 -2.88 2.54 19.96
CA VAL A 109 -4.00 3.50 19.85
C VAL A 109 -4.65 3.74 21.22
N ARG A 110 -4.90 2.68 21.99
CA ARG A 110 -5.47 2.82 23.34
C ARG A 110 -4.51 3.55 24.29
N GLY A 111 -3.24 3.19 24.30
CA GLY A 111 -2.24 3.79 25.17
C GLY A 111 -2.01 5.26 24.86
N ILE A 112 -1.93 5.62 23.58
CA ILE A 112 -1.82 7.00 23.11
C ILE A 112 -3.03 7.84 23.56
N VAL A 113 -4.26 7.35 23.34
CA VAL A 113 -5.47 8.08 23.76
C VAL A 113 -5.51 8.25 25.28
N ALA A 114 -5.12 7.22 26.05
CA ALA A 114 -5.02 7.33 27.50
C ALA A 114 -4.01 8.38 27.93
N TRP A 115 -2.81 8.36 27.35
CA TRP A 115 -1.76 9.32 27.65
C TRP A 115 -2.17 10.75 27.28
N VAL A 116 -2.74 10.97 26.10
CA VAL A 116 -3.22 12.30 25.66
C VAL A 116 -4.31 12.82 26.60
N ASN A 117 -5.28 11.98 26.97
CA ASN A 117 -6.37 12.38 27.86
C ASN A 117 -5.84 12.78 29.24
N THR A 118 -4.94 11.97 29.82
CA THR A 118 -4.32 12.29 31.12
C THR A 118 -3.50 13.57 31.04
N THR A 119 -2.65 13.71 30.01
CA THR A 119 -1.76 14.86 29.83
C THR A 119 -2.53 16.17 29.68
N LEU A 120 -3.65 16.14 28.94
CA LEU A 120 -4.48 17.32 28.68
C LEU A 120 -5.60 17.53 29.70
N GLY A 121 -5.69 16.70 30.75
CA GLY A 121 -6.75 16.78 31.75
C GLY A 121 -8.16 16.50 31.20
N LEU A 122 -8.26 15.79 30.08
CA LEU A 122 -9.52 15.41 29.45
C LEU A 122 -10.07 14.18 30.21
N GLY A 123 -10.94 14.42 31.19
CA GLY A 123 -11.57 13.35 31.96
C GLY A 123 -12.30 12.33 31.08
N GLY A 124 -12.26 11.04 31.44
CA GLY A 124 -13.00 9.99 30.75
C GLY A 124 -12.31 8.62 30.78
N THR A 125 -13.09 7.54 30.70
CA THR A 125 -12.56 6.20 30.53
C THR A 125 -12.15 5.95 29.07
N VAL A 126 -10.89 5.60 28.84
CA VAL A 126 -10.42 5.25 27.49
C VAL A 126 -10.86 3.83 27.15
N ALA A 127 -11.92 3.74 26.34
CA ALA A 127 -12.40 2.49 25.76
C ALA A 127 -11.94 2.38 24.29
N PHE A 128 -11.20 1.33 23.97
CA PHE A 128 -10.91 0.99 22.58
C PHE A 128 -12.14 0.29 21.98
N SER A 129 -12.61 0.76 20.83
CA SER A 129 -13.77 0.17 20.16
C SER A 129 -13.38 -1.09 19.39
N TRP A 130 -13.27 -2.21 20.11
CA TRP A 130 -12.96 -3.53 19.53
C TRP A 130 -13.92 -3.92 18.42
N THR A 131 -15.21 -3.63 18.58
CA THR A 131 -16.22 -3.87 17.55
C THR A 131 -15.93 -3.09 16.28
N ARG A 132 -15.61 -1.79 16.39
CA ARG A 132 -15.27 -0.97 15.22
C ARG A 132 -14.00 -1.51 14.56
N TRP A 133 -12.96 -1.81 15.33
CA TRP A 133 -11.72 -2.37 14.80
C TRP A 133 -11.94 -3.71 14.08
N ALA A 134 -12.71 -4.63 14.67
CA ALA A 134 -13.03 -5.92 14.05
C ALA A 134 -13.87 -5.76 12.78
N VAL A 135 -14.82 -4.83 12.75
CA VAL A 135 -15.60 -4.50 11.55
C VAL A 135 -14.72 -3.91 10.45
N LEU A 136 -13.80 -3.00 10.79
CA LEU A 136 -12.83 -2.44 9.83
C LEU A 136 -11.94 -3.54 9.25
N LEU A 137 -11.40 -4.42 10.10
CA LEU A 137 -10.58 -5.55 9.66
C LEU A 137 -11.38 -6.49 8.74
N ALA A 138 -12.61 -6.85 9.11
CA ALA A 138 -13.48 -7.68 8.29
C ALA A 138 -13.82 -6.99 6.95
N ALA A 139 -14.11 -5.68 6.97
CA ALA A 139 -14.35 -4.90 5.77
C ALA A 139 -13.16 -4.93 4.82
N MET A 140 -11.92 -4.87 5.35
CA MET A 140 -10.71 -4.99 4.52
C MET A 140 -10.50 -6.41 3.99
N LEU A 141 -10.60 -7.42 4.84
CA LEU A 141 -10.38 -8.83 4.46
C LEU A 141 -11.41 -9.34 3.45
N ILE A 142 -12.66 -8.87 3.53
CA ILE A 142 -13.74 -9.24 2.60
C ILE A 142 -13.79 -8.30 1.41
N GLY A 143 -13.63 -6.99 1.65
CA GLY A 143 -13.74 -5.95 0.65
C GLY A 143 -12.67 -6.07 -0.43
N VAL A 144 -11.41 -6.31 -0.07
CA VAL A 144 -10.32 -6.43 -1.07
C VAL A 144 -10.59 -7.58 -2.05
N PRO A 145 -10.87 -8.83 -1.64
CA PRO A 145 -11.29 -9.88 -2.56
C PRO A 145 -12.58 -9.54 -3.34
N ALA A 146 -13.58 -8.94 -2.69
CA ALA A 146 -14.83 -8.57 -3.35
C ALA A 146 -14.62 -7.56 -4.48
N THR A 147 -13.76 -6.55 -4.29
CA THR A 147 -13.42 -5.58 -5.35
C THR A 147 -12.76 -6.25 -6.56
N LEU A 148 -11.85 -7.20 -6.33
CA LEU A 148 -11.20 -7.98 -7.39
C LEU A 148 -12.22 -8.82 -8.18
N VAL A 149 -13.13 -9.51 -7.49
CA VAL A 149 -14.17 -10.33 -8.12
C VAL A 149 -15.16 -9.47 -8.91
N LEU A 150 -15.58 -8.32 -8.36
CA LEU A 150 -16.49 -7.39 -9.06
C LEU A 150 -15.83 -6.78 -10.30
N ALA A 151 -14.56 -6.38 -10.21
CA ALA A 151 -13.79 -5.90 -11.35
C ALA A 151 -13.62 -6.97 -12.45
N GLU A 152 -13.37 -8.22 -12.05
CA GLU A 152 -13.36 -9.35 -12.98
C GLU A 152 -14.70 -9.53 -13.69
N LYS A 153 -15.81 -9.49 -12.94
CA LYS A 153 -17.14 -9.61 -13.51
C LYS A 153 -17.43 -8.50 -14.50
N ALA A 154 -17.06 -7.26 -14.19
CA ALA A 154 -17.18 -6.13 -15.11
C ALA A 154 -16.39 -6.36 -16.42
N ALA A 155 -15.14 -6.85 -16.32
CA ALA A 155 -14.33 -7.16 -17.50
C ALA A 155 -14.86 -8.34 -18.34
N SER A 156 -15.60 -9.26 -17.71
CA SER A 156 -16.23 -10.41 -18.34
C SER A 156 -17.55 -10.11 -19.06
N TYR A 157 -18.13 -8.92 -18.85
CA TYR A 157 -19.41 -8.55 -19.45
C TYR A 157 -19.36 -8.67 -20.98
N GLN A 158 -20.35 -9.37 -21.54
CA GLN A 158 -20.46 -9.67 -22.98
C GLN A 158 -19.15 -10.24 -23.58
N ARG A 159 -18.46 -11.10 -22.85
CA ARG A 159 -17.27 -11.79 -23.38
C ARG A 159 -17.66 -12.57 -24.65
N PRO A 160 -16.92 -12.42 -25.77
CA PRO A 160 -17.19 -13.21 -26.97
C PRO A 160 -17.03 -14.71 -26.66
N SER A 161 -17.83 -15.54 -27.31
CA SER A 161 -17.60 -16.98 -27.35
C SER A 161 -16.16 -17.29 -27.78
N PRO A 162 -15.55 -18.40 -27.32
CA PRO A 162 -14.19 -18.77 -27.69
C PRO A 162 -13.98 -18.67 -29.22
N MET A 163 -12.89 -18.04 -29.62
CA MET A 163 -12.55 -17.84 -31.03
C MET A 163 -12.51 -19.17 -31.80
N PRO A 164 -12.79 -19.16 -33.11
CA PRO A 164 -12.76 -20.36 -33.93
C PRO A 164 -11.40 -21.08 -33.87
N THR A 165 -11.44 -22.40 -33.95
CA THR A 165 -10.29 -23.27 -34.24
C THR A 165 -9.50 -22.73 -35.44
N GLY A 166 -8.26 -22.27 -35.23
CA GLY A 166 -7.41 -21.76 -36.32
C GLY A 166 -6.39 -20.68 -35.94
N ILE A 167 -6.44 -20.10 -34.73
CA ILE A 167 -5.40 -19.16 -34.27
C ILE A 167 -4.19 -19.95 -33.80
N ALA A 168 -3.02 -19.65 -34.38
CA ALA A 168 -1.77 -20.26 -33.99
C ALA A 168 -1.44 -20.00 -32.50
N PRO A 169 -0.95 -21.01 -31.77
CA PRO A 169 -0.50 -20.83 -30.39
C PRO A 169 0.65 -19.83 -30.31
N LEU A 170 0.85 -19.24 -29.13
CA LEU A 170 2.00 -18.36 -28.90
C LEU A 170 3.30 -19.18 -29.00
N PRO A 171 4.39 -18.59 -29.54
CA PRO A 171 5.66 -19.30 -29.67
C PRO A 171 6.21 -19.71 -28.29
N PRO A 172 6.92 -20.86 -28.19
CA PRO A 172 7.44 -21.37 -26.92
C PRO A 172 8.40 -20.37 -26.27
N PRO A 173 8.58 -20.37 -24.94
CA PRO A 173 9.36 -19.33 -24.26
C PRO A 173 10.84 -19.43 -24.63
N GLY A 174 11.47 -18.28 -24.90
CA GLY A 174 12.91 -18.22 -25.20
C GLY A 174 13.79 -18.78 -24.07
N ARG A 175 15.08 -19.02 -24.37
CA ARG A 175 16.05 -19.58 -23.40
C ARG A 175 16.18 -18.75 -22.11
N PHE A 176 16.09 -17.43 -22.22
CA PHE A 176 16.29 -16.47 -21.12
C PHE A 176 14.99 -15.90 -20.54
N ASN A 177 13.86 -16.61 -20.69
CA ASN A 177 12.60 -16.15 -20.14
C ASN A 177 12.60 -16.25 -18.59
N LEU A 178 12.50 -15.09 -17.93
CA LEU A 178 12.53 -14.92 -16.47
C LEU A 178 11.48 -15.76 -15.72
N PHE A 179 10.35 -16.08 -16.35
CA PHE A 179 9.26 -16.83 -15.72
C PHE A 179 9.47 -18.35 -15.74
N ARG A 180 10.44 -18.86 -16.50
CA ARG A 180 10.67 -20.31 -16.66
C ARG A 180 10.92 -21.07 -15.37
N PRO A 181 11.73 -20.58 -14.40
CA PRO A 181 11.98 -21.31 -13.16
C PRO A 181 10.69 -21.55 -12.36
N ALA A 182 9.91 -20.48 -12.13
CA ALA A 182 8.63 -20.56 -11.42
C ALA A 182 7.60 -21.40 -12.20
N ALA A 183 7.56 -21.27 -13.53
CA ALA A 183 6.69 -22.08 -14.39
C ALA A 183 6.97 -23.58 -14.28
N ARG A 184 8.26 -23.96 -14.28
CA ARG A 184 8.69 -25.36 -14.09
C ARG A 184 8.32 -25.90 -12.72
N LEU A 185 8.56 -25.10 -11.67
CA LEU A 185 8.20 -25.46 -10.29
C LEU A 185 6.69 -25.75 -10.15
N LEU A 186 5.86 -25.02 -10.90
CA LEU A 186 4.40 -25.14 -10.87
C LEU A 186 3.83 -26.09 -11.94
N GLY A 187 4.69 -26.80 -12.68
CA GLY A 187 4.27 -27.76 -13.71
C GLY A 187 3.52 -27.11 -14.88
N CYS A 188 3.87 -25.88 -15.25
CA CYS A 188 3.33 -25.22 -16.43
C CYS A 188 3.98 -25.82 -17.68
N ALA A 189 3.17 -26.48 -18.52
CA ALA A 189 3.60 -27.18 -19.73
C ALA A 189 2.52 -27.06 -20.81
N GLY A 190 2.88 -27.35 -22.05
CA GLY A 190 1.96 -27.32 -23.21
C GLY A 190 1.99 -26.00 -23.97
N GLU A 191 1.11 -25.90 -24.96
CA GLU A 191 1.05 -24.76 -25.87
C GLU A 191 0.33 -23.57 -25.22
N ALA A 192 0.95 -22.40 -25.32
CA ALA A 192 0.40 -21.17 -24.78
C ALA A 192 -0.81 -20.71 -25.61
N LEU A 193 -1.94 -20.55 -24.92
CA LEU A 193 -3.20 -20.17 -25.54
C LEU A 193 -3.12 -18.79 -26.22
N PRO A 194 -3.69 -18.64 -27.43
CA PRO A 194 -3.74 -17.35 -28.10
C PRO A 194 -4.71 -16.38 -27.40
N PRO A 195 -4.57 -15.07 -27.65
CA PRO A 195 -5.50 -14.06 -27.14
C PRO A 195 -6.93 -14.28 -27.67
N MET A 196 -7.95 -14.25 -26.80
CA MET A 196 -9.34 -14.58 -27.17
C MET A 196 -10.31 -13.37 -27.25
N SER A 197 -9.87 -12.13 -27.01
CA SER A 197 -10.78 -10.96 -27.08
C SER A 197 -11.12 -10.50 -28.51
N GLY A 198 -10.73 -11.26 -29.54
CA GLY A 198 -10.85 -10.89 -30.95
C GLY A 198 -9.79 -9.87 -31.39
N SER A 199 -9.85 -8.64 -30.86
CA SER A 199 -8.96 -7.53 -31.25
C SER A 199 -8.17 -6.94 -30.07
N MET A 200 -7.07 -6.26 -30.38
CA MET A 200 -6.26 -5.53 -29.39
C MET A 200 -7.06 -4.41 -28.70
N PRO A 201 -7.81 -3.54 -29.42
CA PRO A 201 -8.64 -2.52 -28.77
C PRO A 201 -9.67 -3.12 -27.81
N ALA A 202 -10.32 -4.23 -28.17
CA ALA A 202 -11.27 -4.91 -27.29
C ALA A 202 -10.59 -5.44 -26.01
N ALA A 203 -9.38 -5.99 -26.11
CA ALA A 203 -8.59 -6.39 -24.94
C ALA A 203 -8.28 -5.19 -24.04
N MET A 204 -7.84 -4.08 -24.65
CA MET A 204 -7.48 -2.86 -23.92
C MET A 204 -8.68 -2.27 -23.17
N VAL A 205 -9.84 -2.19 -23.83
CA VAL A 205 -11.08 -1.70 -23.19
C VAL A 205 -11.46 -2.58 -22.01
N ARG A 206 -11.42 -3.91 -22.14
CA ARG A 206 -11.72 -4.83 -21.02
C ARG A 206 -10.73 -4.70 -19.87
N GLY A 207 -9.45 -4.56 -20.17
CA GLY A 207 -8.42 -4.30 -19.16
C GLY A 207 -8.61 -2.96 -18.46
N ALA A 208 -9.00 -1.92 -19.21
CA ALA A 208 -9.33 -0.61 -18.66
C ALA A 208 -10.57 -0.66 -17.75
N VAL A 209 -11.64 -1.33 -18.18
CA VAL A 209 -12.84 -1.56 -17.34
C VAL A 209 -12.47 -2.26 -16.04
N PHE A 210 -11.67 -3.33 -16.09
CA PHE A 210 -11.18 -3.98 -14.87
C PHE A 210 -10.45 -2.99 -13.96
N GLY A 211 -9.43 -2.31 -14.51
CA GLY A 211 -8.54 -1.44 -13.73
C GLY A 211 -9.28 -0.26 -13.10
N VAL A 212 -10.18 0.37 -13.84
CA VAL A 212 -10.98 1.51 -13.35
C VAL A 212 -11.99 1.07 -12.29
N VAL A 213 -12.77 0.01 -12.55
CA VAL A 213 -13.75 -0.50 -11.56
C VAL A 213 -13.04 -0.90 -10.28
N PHE A 214 -11.92 -1.63 -10.40
CA PHE A 214 -11.11 -2.00 -9.26
C PHE A 214 -10.61 -0.77 -8.48
N ALA A 215 -9.98 0.19 -9.15
CA ALA A 215 -9.44 1.39 -8.51
C ALA A 215 -10.53 2.22 -7.83
N MET A 216 -11.71 2.35 -8.43
CA MET A 216 -12.85 3.05 -7.82
C MET A 216 -13.34 2.36 -6.55
N LEU A 217 -13.59 1.05 -6.61
CA LEU A 217 -14.08 0.28 -5.45
C LEU A 217 -13.04 0.24 -4.33
N MET A 218 -11.76 0.07 -4.66
CA MET A 218 -10.69 0.11 -3.67
C MET A 218 -10.49 1.50 -3.08
N SER A 219 -10.62 2.57 -3.88
CA SER A 219 -10.51 3.93 -3.36
C SER A 219 -11.64 4.24 -2.38
N LEU A 220 -12.85 3.74 -2.65
CA LEU A 220 -13.96 3.82 -1.71
C LEU A 220 -13.67 3.04 -0.41
N LEU A 221 -13.23 1.79 -0.54
CA LEU A 221 -12.91 0.93 0.59
C LEU A 221 -11.81 1.51 1.48
N LEU A 222 -10.71 1.97 0.87
CA LEU A 222 -9.56 2.52 1.59
C LEU A 222 -9.86 3.90 2.19
N SER A 223 -10.57 4.78 1.47
CA SER A 223 -10.95 6.11 1.99
C SER A 223 -11.90 6.01 3.19
N ALA A 224 -12.76 5.00 3.23
CA ALA A 224 -13.67 4.80 4.35
C ALA A 224 -12.99 4.19 5.58
N ASN A 225 -11.88 3.46 5.43
CA ASN A 225 -11.40 2.56 6.48
C ASN A 225 -9.92 2.72 6.87
N VAL A 226 -9.07 3.26 6.00
CA VAL A 226 -7.60 3.26 6.21
C VAL A 226 -6.99 4.64 6.04
N PHE A 227 -7.08 5.24 4.85
CA PHE A 227 -6.48 6.55 4.57
C PHE A 227 -7.13 7.23 3.37
N THR A 228 -6.97 8.55 3.26
CA THR A 228 -7.50 9.35 2.16
C THR A 228 -6.86 8.96 0.83
N CYS A 229 -7.59 8.21 0.00
CA CYS A 229 -7.20 7.86 -1.37
C CYS A 229 -8.27 8.30 -2.39
N SER A 230 -9.01 9.36 -2.03
CA SER A 230 -10.10 9.89 -2.83
C SER A 230 -9.65 10.29 -4.24
N LEU A 231 -10.40 9.84 -5.23
CA LEU A 231 -10.15 10.12 -6.65
C LEU A 231 -10.46 11.57 -7.06
N ASN A 232 -10.95 12.40 -6.14
CA ASN A 232 -11.29 13.81 -6.41
C ASN A 232 -10.08 14.77 -6.42
N HIS A 233 -8.86 14.28 -6.16
CA HIS A 233 -7.67 15.12 -6.20
C HIS A 233 -7.17 15.30 -7.65
N PRO A 234 -7.27 16.49 -8.26
CA PRO A 234 -7.04 16.68 -9.69
C PRO A 234 -5.62 16.33 -10.12
N ALA A 235 -4.59 16.72 -9.35
CA ALA A 235 -3.20 16.39 -9.69
C ALA A 235 -2.90 14.88 -9.63
N ARG A 236 -3.45 14.16 -8.65
CA ARG A 236 -3.29 12.69 -8.53
C ARG A 236 -4.05 11.97 -9.64
N LEU A 237 -5.24 12.45 -10.00
CA LEU A 237 -6.01 11.92 -11.12
C LEU A 237 -5.24 12.11 -12.44
N ALA A 238 -4.67 13.29 -12.69
CA ALA A 238 -3.84 13.56 -13.85
C ALA A 238 -2.60 12.64 -13.88
N ALA A 239 -1.89 12.52 -12.76
CA ALA A 239 -0.75 11.61 -12.63
C ALA A 239 -1.14 10.16 -12.93
N TRP A 240 -2.29 9.69 -12.42
CA TRP A 240 -2.79 8.34 -12.68
C TRP A 240 -3.03 8.11 -14.18
N LEU A 241 -3.71 9.03 -14.86
CA LEU A 241 -4.00 8.93 -16.29
C LEU A 241 -2.72 8.92 -17.14
N VAL A 242 -1.74 9.76 -16.80
CA VAL A 242 -0.45 9.83 -17.50
C VAL A 242 0.38 8.56 -17.28
N LEU A 243 0.46 8.07 -16.04
CA LEU A 243 1.27 6.90 -15.68
C LEU A 243 0.68 5.57 -16.19
N ALA A 244 -0.66 5.50 -16.34
CA ALA A 244 -1.33 4.29 -16.83
C ALA A 244 -0.83 3.85 -18.21
N LEU A 245 -0.53 4.79 -19.11
CA LEU A 245 -0.08 4.50 -20.48
C LEU A 245 1.30 3.80 -20.54
N PRO A 246 2.41 4.39 -20.02
CA PRO A 246 3.72 3.75 -20.06
C PRO A 246 3.75 2.45 -19.23
N LEU A 247 3.03 2.39 -18.11
CA LEU A 247 2.97 1.17 -17.30
C LEU A 247 2.22 0.04 -18.02
N ALA A 248 1.09 0.32 -18.69
CA ALA A 248 0.41 -0.68 -19.51
C ALA A 248 1.30 -1.19 -20.65
N ALA A 249 2.06 -0.32 -21.31
CA ALA A 249 3.03 -0.72 -22.35
C ALA A 249 4.14 -1.63 -21.80
N LEU A 250 4.66 -1.33 -20.61
CA LEU A 250 5.63 -2.19 -19.91
C LEU A 250 5.03 -3.56 -19.57
N PHE A 251 3.81 -3.60 -19.04
CA PHE A 251 3.13 -4.85 -18.72
C PHE A 251 2.81 -5.67 -19.97
N LEU A 252 2.47 -5.05 -21.10
CA LEU A 252 2.25 -5.78 -22.35
C LEU A 252 3.50 -6.58 -22.77
N ARG A 253 4.70 -5.98 -22.62
CA ARG A 253 5.96 -6.67 -22.91
C ARG A 253 6.23 -7.81 -21.93
N THR A 254 6.07 -7.58 -20.63
CA THR A 254 6.41 -8.59 -19.61
C THR A 254 5.38 -9.71 -19.53
N SER A 255 4.08 -9.40 -19.69
CA SER A 255 3.02 -10.40 -19.75
C SER A 255 3.10 -11.27 -20.98
N HIS A 256 3.58 -10.74 -22.12
CA HIS A 256 3.87 -11.59 -23.28
C HIS A 256 4.91 -12.67 -22.96
N ALA A 257 5.94 -12.37 -22.17
CA ALA A 257 6.89 -13.37 -21.71
C ALA A 257 6.27 -14.37 -20.72
N LEU A 258 5.42 -13.91 -19.80
CA LEU A 258 4.69 -14.77 -18.87
C LEU A 258 3.79 -15.77 -19.61
N GLU A 259 3.00 -15.32 -20.58
CA GLU A 259 2.04 -16.21 -21.25
C GLU A 259 2.69 -17.32 -22.07
N ARG A 260 3.91 -17.08 -22.60
CA ARG A 260 4.66 -18.11 -23.33
C ARG A 260 5.03 -19.32 -22.47
N VAL A 261 4.97 -19.24 -21.14
CA VAL A 261 5.22 -20.42 -20.27
C VAL A 261 3.96 -21.26 -20.02
N ASN A 262 2.84 -20.93 -20.67
CA ASN A 262 1.54 -21.59 -20.55
C ASN A 262 1.06 -21.84 -19.10
N PRO A 263 0.66 -20.79 -18.35
CA PRO A 263 0.14 -20.98 -17.01
C PRO A 263 -1.16 -21.81 -16.99
N GLY A 264 -1.98 -21.78 -18.05
CA GLY A 264 -3.21 -22.56 -18.20
C GLY A 264 -4.37 -22.17 -17.28
N THR A 265 -4.11 -21.69 -16.06
CA THR A 265 -5.13 -21.28 -15.08
C THR A 265 -4.83 -19.91 -14.48
N ALA A 266 -5.85 -19.25 -13.91
CA ALA A 266 -5.66 -17.99 -13.20
C ALA A 266 -4.73 -18.14 -11.99
N PHE A 267 -4.88 -19.22 -11.22
CA PHE A 267 -4.01 -19.49 -10.08
C PHE A 267 -2.54 -19.64 -10.48
N ARG A 268 -2.24 -20.46 -11.50
CA ARG A 268 -0.87 -20.62 -11.99
C ARG A 268 -0.32 -19.32 -12.55
N ARG A 269 -1.13 -18.53 -13.26
CA ARG A 269 -0.73 -17.20 -13.78
C ARG A 269 -0.36 -16.24 -12.65
N PHE A 270 -1.16 -16.20 -11.58
CA PHE A 270 -0.86 -15.47 -10.36
C PHE A 270 0.45 -15.98 -9.73
N ALA A 271 0.54 -17.29 -9.46
CA ALA A 271 1.65 -17.88 -8.73
C ALA A 271 2.98 -17.73 -9.48
N VAL A 272 3.03 -17.98 -10.80
CA VAL A 272 4.23 -17.75 -11.61
C VAL A 272 4.63 -16.28 -11.58
N GLY A 273 3.68 -15.35 -11.74
CA GLY A 273 3.95 -13.92 -11.70
C GLY A 273 4.46 -13.45 -10.33
N ALA A 274 3.82 -13.89 -9.25
CA ALA A 274 4.19 -13.56 -7.87
C ALA A 274 5.55 -14.14 -7.50
N LEU A 275 5.79 -15.43 -7.76
CA LEU A 275 7.08 -16.07 -7.46
C LEU A 275 8.25 -15.43 -8.23
N THR A 276 8.01 -15.00 -9.47
CA THR A 276 9.08 -14.40 -10.29
C THR A 276 9.43 -12.99 -9.83
N ARG A 277 8.44 -12.18 -9.39
CA ARG A 277 8.61 -10.75 -9.11
C ARG A 277 8.72 -10.42 -7.62
N ALA A 278 7.94 -11.09 -6.77
CA ALA A 278 7.86 -10.79 -5.34
C ALA A 278 8.91 -11.59 -4.53
N THR A 279 9.14 -12.87 -4.84
CA THR A 279 10.06 -13.71 -4.04
C THR A 279 11.49 -13.16 -3.95
N PRO A 280 12.13 -12.67 -5.04
CA PRO A 280 13.47 -12.09 -4.92
C PRO A 280 13.51 -10.90 -3.96
N LEU A 281 12.47 -10.06 -3.97
CA LEU A 281 12.35 -8.91 -3.07
C LEU A 281 12.15 -9.37 -1.61
N LEU A 282 11.33 -10.39 -1.37
CA LEU A 282 11.14 -10.95 -0.03
C LEU A 282 12.42 -11.58 0.52
N VAL A 283 13.19 -12.29 -0.31
CA VAL A 283 14.48 -12.84 0.12
C VAL A 283 15.44 -11.73 0.53
N ILE A 284 15.57 -10.67 -0.28
CA ILE A 284 16.42 -9.52 0.07
C ILE A 284 15.87 -8.82 1.31
N ALA A 285 14.56 -8.61 1.41
CA ALA A 285 13.91 -8.00 2.56
C ALA A 285 14.24 -8.76 3.86
N SER A 286 14.11 -10.09 3.86
CA SER A 286 14.47 -10.93 5.02
C SER A 286 15.96 -10.82 5.36
N LEU A 287 16.85 -10.77 4.36
CA LEU A 287 18.28 -10.60 4.60
C LEU A 287 18.61 -9.23 5.22
N LEU A 288 17.92 -8.17 4.80
CA LEU A 288 18.08 -6.82 5.35
C LEU A 288 17.48 -6.70 6.76
N ALA A 289 16.35 -7.33 7.03
CA ALA A 289 15.73 -7.37 8.35
C ALA A 289 16.67 -7.95 9.42
N LEU A 290 17.54 -8.90 9.05
CA LEU A 290 18.53 -9.50 9.95
C LEU A 290 19.74 -8.59 10.26
N ARG A 291 19.86 -7.42 9.62
CA ARG A 291 21.00 -6.49 9.80
C ARG A 291 20.81 -5.44 10.89
N GLY A 292 19.64 -5.41 11.54
CA GLY A 292 19.32 -4.49 12.62
C GLY A 292 18.62 -3.20 12.14
N PRO A 293 18.32 -2.29 13.08
CA PRO A 293 17.56 -1.07 12.81
C PRO A 293 18.20 -0.15 11.75
N GLY A 294 17.40 0.63 11.06
CA GLY A 294 17.77 1.44 9.89
C GLY A 294 17.88 0.62 8.60
N ILE A 295 18.67 -0.47 8.60
CA ILE A 295 18.77 -1.36 7.43
C ILE A 295 17.50 -2.21 7.28
N ALA A 296 16.93 -2.65 8.40
CA ALA A 296 15.65 -3.37 8.41
C ALA A 296 14.53 -2.57 7.73
N PHE A 297 14.54 -1.24 7.84
CA PHE A 297 13.55 -0.36 7.21
C PHE A 297 13.60 -0.45 5.69
N ALA A 298 14.80 -0.50 5.10
CA ALA A 298 14.97 -0.77 3.68
C ALA A 298 14.42 -2.17 3.30
N GLY A 299 14.58 -3.15 4.18
CA GLY A 299 13.96 -4.47 4.06
C GLY A 299 12.43 -4.41 4.02
N MET A 300 11.80 -3.68 4.96
CA MET A 300 10.35 -3.46 4.96
C MET A 300 9.86 -2.81 3.67
N MET A 301 10.57 -1.79 3.16
CA MET A 301 10.23 -1.16 1.87
C MET A 301 10.22 -2.17 0.70
N LEU A 302 11.19 -3.09 0.66
CA LEU A 302 11.22 -4.16 -0.33
C LEU A 302 10.08 -5.17 -0.13
N ALA A 303 9.71 -5.48 1.11
CA ALA A 303 8.57 -6.35 1.41
C ALA A 303 7.24 -5.73 0.95
N ILE A 304 7.05 -4.42 1.16
CA ILE A 304 5.89 -3.68 0.63
C ILE A 304 5.86 -3.74 -0.89
N LEU A 305 7.00 -3.51 -1.56
CA LEU A 305 7.08 -3.61 -3.02
C LEU A 305 6.78 -5.04 -3.51
N ALA A 306 7.22 -6.06 -2.77
CA ALA A 306 6.90 -7.46 -3.06
C ALA A 306 5.39 -7.73 -2.96
N LEU A 307 4.73 -7.20 -1.92
CA LEU A 307 3.28 -7.27 -1.76
C LEU A 307 2.55 -6.58 -2.92
N VAL A 308 3.02 -5.41 -3.36
CA VAL A 308 2.49 -4.71 -4.55
C VAL A 308 2.63 -5.59 -5.80
N PHE A 309 3.77 -6.26 -6.01
CA PHE A 309 3.93 -7.14 -7.17
C PHE A 309 3.09 -8.41 -7.10
N ALA A 310 2.92 -9.01 -5.92
CA ALA A 310 2.00 -10.13 -5.72
C ALA A 310 0.55 -9.68 -6.01
N PHE A 311 0.18 -8.51 -5.53
CA PHE A 311 -1.12 -7.90 -5.77
C PHE A 311 -1.38 -7.65 -7.27
N VAL A 312 -0.41 -7.06 -7.98
CA VAL A 312 -0.48 -6.83 -9.43
C VAL A 312 -0.51 -8.15 -10.21
N ALA A 313 0.12 -9.21 -9.71
CA ALA A 313 0.01 -10.55 -10.31
C ALA A 313 -1.42 -11.12 -10.16
N ALA A 314 -2.11 -10.86 -9.05
CA ALA A 314 -3.51 -11.25 -8.87
C ALA A 314 -4.43 -10.48 -9.82
N VAL A 315 -4.24 -9.17 -9.94
CA VAL A 315 -4.91 -8.30 -10.94
C VAL A 315 -4.73 -8.87 -12.34
N HIS A 316 -3.49 -9.17 -12.72
CA HIS A 316 -3.18 -9.72 -14.04
C HIS A 316 -3.94 -11.03 -14.30
N ALA A 317 -3.89 -11.94 -13.34
CA ALA A 317 -4.52 -13.26 -13.45
C ALA A 317 -6.05 -13.19 -13.58
N LEU A 318 -6.70 -12.36 -12.75
CA LEU A 318 -8.15 -12.23 -12.73
C LEU A 318 -8.66 -11.45 -13.94
N ALA A 319 -8.01 -10.35 -14.32
CA ALA A 319 -8.36 -9.62 -15.54
C ALA A 319 -8.19 -10.48 -16.79
N THR A 320 -7.12 -11.27 -16.87
CA THR A 320 -6.91 -12.23 -17.97
C THR A 320 -8.00 -13.30 -17.99
N ARG A 321 -8.40 -13.83 -16.83
CA ARG A 321 -9.49 -14.80 -16.73
C ARG A 321 -10.83 -14.20 -17.16
N GLY A 322 -11.17 -13.03 -16.63
CA GLY A 322 -12.42 -12.33 -16.92
C GLY A 322 -12.56 -11.98 -18.39
N ALA A 323 -11.52 -11.39 -18.98
CA ALA A 323 -11.51 -10.99 -20.39
C ALA A 323 -11.23 -12.14 -21.37
N GLY A 324 -10.60 -13.23 -20.91
CA GLY A 324 -10.07 -14.28 -21.78
C GLY A 324 -8.81 -13.89 -22.55
N ASP A 325 -8.15 -12.81 -22.16
CA ASP A 325 -7.05 -12.22 -22.93
C ASP A 325 -5.99 -11.61 -22.02
N TYR A 326 -4.74 -12.03 -22.17
CA TYR A 326 -3.63 -11.55 -21.33
C TYR A 326 -3.31 -10.07 -21.56
N ARG A 327 -3.66 -9.52 -22.72
CA ARG A 327 -3.44 -8.11 -23.06
C ARG A 327 -4.36 -7.23 -22.22
N ALA A 328 -5.58 -7.69 -21.93
CA ALA A 328 -6.46 -7.06 -20.95
C ALA A 328 -5.83 -7.11 -19.54
N GLY A 329 -5.26 -8.27 -19.17
CA GLY A 329 -4.51 -8.42 -17.92
C GLY A 329 -3.33 -7.45 -17.80
N ALA A 330 -2.59 -7.22 -18.88
CA ALA A 330 -1.48 -6.28 -18.91
C ALA A 330 -1.93 -4.82 -18.73
N VAL A 331 -3.00 -4.42 -19.43
CA VAL A 331 -3.59 -3.08 -19.29
C VAL A 331 -4.12 -2.87 -17.87
N ALA A 332 -4.85 -3.84 -17.32
CA ALA A 332 -5.33 -3.79 -15.94
C ALA A 332 -4.18 -3.64 -14.93
N SER A 333 -3.12 -4.44 -15.04
CA SER A 333 -1.93 -4.31 -14.20
C SER A 333 -1.29 -2.92 -14.29
N GLY A 334 -1.18 -2.36 -15.49
CA GLY A 334 -0.64 -1.02 -15.70
C GLY A 334 -1.47 0.07 -15.04
N ILE A 335 -2.79 0.04 -15.22
CA ILE A 335 -3.73 0.99 -14.61
C ILE A 335 -3.72 0.90 -13.09
N VAL A 336 -3.71 -0.32 -12.54
CA VAL A 336 -3.71 -0.51 -11.08
C VAL A 336 -2.39 -0.09 -10.46
N LEU A 337 -1.24 -0.42 -11.07
CA LEU A 337 0.05 0.05 -10.58
C LEU A 337 0.17 1.58 -10.68
N ALA A 338 -0.35 2.18 -11.75
CA ALA A 338 -0.43 3.63 -11.89
C ALA A 338 -1.28 4.27 -10.79
N TRP A 339 -2.41 3.65 -10.43
CA TRP A 339 -3.26 4.12 -9.33
C TRP A 339 -2.53 4.05 -7.98
N ILE A 340 -1.90 2.93 -7.66
CA ILE A 340 -1.06 2.78 -6.45
C ILE A 340 0.00 3.88 -6.42
N THR A 341 0.73 4.07 -7.52
CA THR A 341 1.80 5.08 -7.60
C THR A 341 1.24 6.49 -7.41
N ALA A 342 0.14 6.84 -8.07
CA ALA A 342 -0.41 8.18 -8.07
C ALA A 342 -1.15 8.56 -6.77
N PHE A 343 -1.74 7.59 -6.07
CA PHE A 343 -2.56 7.85 -4.89
C PHE A 343 -1.93 7.43 -3.57
N TRP A 344 -0.99 6.49 -3.57
CA TRP A 344 -0.39 5.98 -2.33
C TRP A 344 0.98 6.61 -2.07
N LEU A 345 1.69 7.05 -3.13
CA LEU A 345 2.97 7.73 -2.98
C LEU A 345 2.80 9.25 -2.93
N PRO A 346 3.70 9.97 -2.24
CA PRO A 346 3.73 11.43 -2.29
C PRO A 346 3.96 11.93 -3.72
N LEU A 347 3.18 12.90 -4.16
CA LEU A 347 3.45 13.61 -5.40
C LEU A 347 4.64 14.56 -5.16
N VAL A 348 5.68 14.43 -6.00
CA VAL A 348 6.74 15.43 -6.15
C VAL A 348 6.31 16.36 -7.28
N PHE A 349 5.35 17.24 -7.00
CA PHE A 349 5.00 18.36 -7.88
C PHE A 349 4.86 19.60 -7.04
#